data_AF-A0A3D5SU46-F1
#
_entry.id   AF-A0A3D5SU46-F1
#
_cell.length_a   1.000
_cell.length_b   1.000
_cell.length_c   1.000
_cell.angle_alpha   90.00
_cell.angle_beta   90.00
_cell.angle_gamma   90.00
#
_symmetry.space_group_name_H-M   'P 1'
#
loop_
_entity.id
_entity.type
_entity.pdbx_description
1 polymer ?
#
loop_
_entity_poly.entity_id
_entity_poly.type
_entity_poly.pdbx_seq_one_letter_code
_entity_poly.pdbx_strand_id
1 'polypeptide(L)'
;MSEPLSPRQLDSLFLEARTHNGWMARPVEDALLRRVYELARMAPTSANCSPMRVVFLKSREAKQRLLPHLMEGNRAKTLAAPATAIIAMDTRFYEHLPRLFPAADARSWFDGPGKEALAAATAFRNSSLQGAYLILAARSLGLDCGPMSGFD
;
A
#
# COMPACT_ATOMS: atom_id res chain seq x y z
N MET A 1 -27.20 7.62 -1.51
CA MET A 1 -26.23 7.07 -2.48
C MET A 1 -25.52 8.25 -3.12
N SER A 2 -24.20 8.21 -3.28
CA SER A 2 -23.44 9.26 -3.94
C SER A 2 -23.57 9.17 -5.46
N GLU A 3 -23.29 10.27 -6.16
CA GLU A 3 -23.17 10.27 -7.62
C GLU A 3 -22.01 9.34 -8.07
N PRO A 4 -22.20 8.53 -9.12
CA PRO A 4 -21.12 7.74 -9.69
C PRO A 4 -20.00 8.59 -10.29
N LEU A 5 -18.81 8.00 -10.41
CA LEU A 5 -17.70 8.62 -11.14
C LEU A 5 -18.03 8.73 -12.64
N SER A 6 -17.52 9.78 -13.29
CA SER A 6 -17.65 9.94 -14.74
C SER A 6 -16.92 8.81 -15.49
N PRO A 7 -17.30 8.50 -16.75
CA PRO A 7 -16.65 7.46 -17.55
C PRO A 7 -15.12 7.60 -17.60
N ARG A 8 -14.60 8.82 -17.81
CA ARG A 8 -13.16 9.10 -17.84
C ARG A 8 -12.46 8.80 -16.51
N GLN A 9 -13.14 9.02 -15.39
CA GLN A 9 -12.60 8.69 -14.06
C GLN A 9 -12.58 7.17 -13.85
N LEU A 10 -13.61 6.46 -14.34
CA LEU A 10 -13.63 4.99 -14.34
C LEU A 10 -12.51 4.40 -15.21
N ASP A 11 -12.24 4.99 -16.37
CA ASP A 11 -11.12 4.60 -17.23
C ASP A 11 -9.78 4.73 -16.49
N SER A 12 -9.57 5.89 -15.87
CA SER A 12 -8.33 6.23 -15.16
C SER A 12 -8.07 5.33 -13.95
N LEU A 13 -9.12 4.85 -13.28
CA LEU A 13 -8.99 4.03 -12.08
C LEU A 13 -9.00 2.52 -12.38
N PHE A 14 -9.84 2.09 -13.33
CA PHE A 14 -10.22 0.69 -13.51
C PHE A 14 -10.11 0.19 -14.95
N LEU A 15 -10.79 0.83 -15.91
CA LEU A 15 -11.04 0.20 -17.21
C LEU A 15 -9.80 0.19 -18.11
N GLU A 16 -9.04 1.29 -18.13
CA GLU A 16 -7.84 1.44 -18.96
C GLU A 16 -6.54 1.35 -18.16
N ALA A 17 -6.62 1.44 -16.83
CA ALA A 17 -5.44 1.34 -16.00
C ALA A 17 -4.83 -0.08 -16.03
N ARG A 18 -3.52 -0.19 -16.23
CA ARG A 18 -2.78 -1.48 -16.31
C ARG A 18 -1.65 -1.54 -15.28
N THR A 19 -0.95 -2.67 -15.24
CA THR A 19 0.31 -2.83 -14.52
C THR A 19 1.45 -2.33 -15.40
N HIS A 20 2.09 -1.23 -15.00
CA HIS A 20 3.17 -0.62 -15.78
C HIS A 20 4.54 -1.21 -15.41
N ASN A 21 5.41 -1.36 -16.41
CA ASN A 21 6.81 -1.76 -16.23
C ASN A 21 7.82 -0.69 -16.73
N GLY A 22 7.33 0.40 -17.33
CA GLY A 22 8.13 1.50 -17.84
C GLY A 22 7.69 2.83 -17.23
N TRP A 23 8.65 3.76 -17.07
CA TRP A 23 8.44 5.01 -16.34
C TRP A 23 8.94 6.21 -17.12
N MET A 24 8.21 7.31 -17.00
CA MET A 24 8.70 8.61 -17.45
C MET A 24 9.78 9.11 -16.50
N ALA A 25 10.81 9.77 -17.03
CA ALA A 25 11.83 10.48 -16.26
C ALA A 25 11.30 11.80 -15.66
N ARG A 26 10.17 11.72 -14.95
CA ARG A 26 9.53 12.85 -14.26
C ARG A 26 9.53 12.58 -12.76
N PRO A 27 10.07 13.50 -11.93
CA PRO A 27 10.05 13.33 -10.49
C PRO A 27 8.61 13.36 -9.96
N VAL A 28 8.38 12.65 -8.84
CA VAL A 28 7.12 12.70 -8.10
C VAL A 28 7.35 13.49 -6.82
N GLU A 29 6.60 14.57 -6.62
CA GLU A 29 6.73 15.44 -5.45
C GLU A 29 6.34 14.73 -4.14
N ASP A 30 7.04 15.07 -3.05
CA ASP A 30 6.76 14.47 -1.73
C ASP A 30 5.34 14.81 -1.25
N ALA A 31 4.86 16.01 -1.56
CA ALA A 31 3.49 16.42 -1.25
C ALA A 31 2.46 15.52 -1.95
N LEU A 32 2.74 15.08 -3.18
CA LEU A 32 1.86 14.18 -3.92
C LEU A 32 1.85 12.79 -3.28
N LEU A 33 3.02 12.25 -2.90
CA LEU A 33 3.11 10.95 -2.21
C LEU A 33 2.41 10.96 -0.83
N ARG A 34 2.50 12.07 -0.09
CA ARG A 34 1.74 12.27 1.15
C ARG A 34 0.24 12.21 0.89
N ARG A 35 -0.24 12.91 -0.13
CA ARG A 35 -1.66 12.90 -0.50
C ARG A 35 -2.15 11.53 -0.94
N VAL A 36 -1.32 10.76 -1.64
CA VAL A 36 -1.61 9.34 -1.95
C VAL A 36 -1.84 8.55 -0.65
N TYR A 37 -0.94 8.68 0.34
CA TYR A 37 -1.09 8.00 1.62
C TYR A 37 -2.31 8.48 2.42
N GLU A 38 -2.61 9.78 2.43
CA GLU A 38 -3.77 10.35 3.12
C GLU A 38 -5.10 9.78 2.61
N LEU A 39 -5.19 9.50 1.31
CA LEU A 39 -6.33 8.79 0.72
C LEU A 39 -6.27 7.30 1.07
N ALA A 40 -5.11 6.66 0.90
CA ALA A 40 -4.92 5.23 1.11
C ALA A 40 -5.20 4.76 2.54
N ARG A 41 -4.86 5.57 3.55
CA ARG A 41 -5.08 5.21 4.96
C ARG A 41 -6.56 5.09 5.35
N MET A 42 -7.46 5.65 4.53
CA MET A 42 -8.91 5.58 4.75
C MET A 42 -9.53 4.26 4.27
N ALA A 43 -8.73 3.37 3.69
CA ALA A 43 -9.15 2.05 3.28
C ALA A 43 -9.78 1.25 4.45
N PRO A 44 -10.99 0.70 4.29
CA PRO A 44 -11.62 -0.09 5.35
C PRO A 44 -10.86 -1.40 5.57
N THR A 45 -10.80 -1.83 6.83
CA THR A 45 -10.16 -3.09 7.25
C THR A 45 -11.01 -3.78 8.31
N SER A 46 -10.84 -5.10 8.48
CA SER A 46 -11.52 -5.82 9.57
C SER A 46 -11.16 -5.22 10.92
N ALA A 47 -12.16 -4.98 11.77
CA ALA A 47 -11.99 -4.30 13.07
C ALA A 47 -11.28 -2.93 12.97
N ASN A 48 -11.29 -2.27 11.81
CA ASN A 48 -10.58 -1.01 11.57
C ASN A 48 -9.09 -1.05 11.99
N CYS A 49 -8.45 -2.23 11.85
CA CYS A 49 -7.13 -2.50 12.41
C CYS A 49 -5.97 -1.76 11.74
N SER A 50 -6.13 -1.37 10.46
CA SER A 50 -5.19 -0.53 9.71
C SER A 50 -3.69 -0.93 9.82
N PRO A 51 -3.31 -2.19 9.52
CA PRO A 51 -1.94 -2.69 9.71
C PRO A 51 -0.93 -2.18 8.68
N MET A 52 -1.34 -1.59 7.56
CA MET A 52 -0.42 -1.15 6.51
C MET A 52 0.60 -0.13 7.02
N ARG A 53 1.85 -0.30 6.62
CA ARG A 53 2.94 0.68 6.75
C ARG A 53 3.53 0.92 5.36
N VAL A 54 3.76 2.18 5.01
CA VAL A 54 4.25 2.56 3.67
C VAL A 54 5.55 3.33 3.80
N VAL A 55 6.56 2.93 3.05
CA VAL A 55 7.81 3.67 2.89
C VAL A 55 7.99 4.01 1.42
N PHE A 56 8.15 5.28 1.10
CA PHE A 56 8.45 5.72 -0.27
C PHE A 56 9.95 5.94 -0.45
N LEU A 57 10.54 5.23 -1.41
CA LEU A 57 11.93 5.38 -1.82
C LEU A 57 12.00 6.21 -3.10
N LYS A 58 12.70 7.34 -3.06
CA LYS A 58 12.91 8.20 -4.24
C LYS A 58 14.36 8.22 -4.69
N SER A 59 15.31 8.29 -3.75
CA SER A 59 16.72 8.39 -4.07
C SER A 59 17.27 7.11 -4.68
N ARG A 60 18.32 7.26 -5.50
CA ARG A 60 18.98 6.15 -6.15
C ARG A 60 19.63 5.22 -5.12
N GLU A 61 20.23 5.78 -4.08
CA GLU A 61 20.91 5.08 -3.01
C GLU A 61 19.92 4.20 -2.21
N ALA A 62 18.73 4.73 -1.92
CA ALA A 62 17.70 3.98 -1.22
C ALA A 62 17.15 2.83 -2.08
N LYS A 63 16.94 3.06 -3.38
CA LYS A 63 16.53 2.00 -4.32
C LYS A 63 17.61 0.95 -4.49
N GLN A 64 18.89 1.34 -4.54
CA GLN A 64 20.03 0.41 -4.60
C GLN A 64 20.08 -0.52 -3.40
N ARG A 65 19.75 -0.04 -2.19
CA ARG A 65 19.62 -0.90 -1.00
C ARG A 65 18.49 -1.93 -1.13
N LEU A 66 17.43 -1.60 -1.87
CA LEU A 66 16.31 -2.51 -2.11
C LEU A 66 16.63 -3.57 -3.17
N LEU A 67 17.43 -3.26 -4.20
CA LEU A 67 17.63 -4.15 -5.36
C LEU A 67 18.06 -5.59 -5.04
N PRO A 68 18.95 -5.87 -4.05
CA PRO A 68 19.33 -7.23 -3.71
C PRO A 68 18.14 -8.10 -3.26
N HIS A 69 17.12 -7.48 -2.67
CA HIS A 69 15.90 -8.12 -2.17
C HIS A 69 14.85 -8.33 -3.26
N LEU A 70 15.10 -7.87 -4.50
CA LEU A 70 14.15 -8.05 -5.60
C LEU A 70 14.59 -9.21 -6.50
N MET A 71 13.61 -9.96 -7.00
CA MET A 71 13.82 -10.87 -8.13
C MET A 71 14.43 -10.10 -9.32
N GLU A 72 15.31 -10.75 -10.08
CA GLU A 72 16.11 -10.13 -11.14
C GLU A 72 15.26 -9.29 -12.12
N GLY A 73 14.14 -9.85 -12.61
CA GLY A 73 13.23 -9.18 -13.54
C GLY A 73 12.55 -7.91 -13.01
N ASN A 74 12.59 -7.67 -11.69
CA ASN A 74 12.02 -6.48 -11.06
C ASN A 74 13.04 -5.36 -10.85
N ARG A 75 14.35 -5.64 -10.91
CA ARG A 75 15.39 -4.69 -10.50
C ARG A 75 15.45 -3.45 -11.38
N ALA A 76 15.48 -3.63 -12.70
CA ALA A 76 15.63 -2.52 -13.65
C ALA A 76 14.45 -1.54 -13.58
N LYS A 77 13.21 -2.05 -13.59
CA LYS A 77 12.01 -1.20 -13.50
C LYS A 77 11.90 -0.51 -12.14
N THR A 78 12.33 -1.14 -11.05
CA THR A 78 12.33 -0.50 -9.73
C THR A 78 13.36 0.62 -9.64
N LEU A 79 14.56 0.43 -10.20
CA LEU A 79 15.58 1.48 -10.23
C LEU A 79 15.14 2.68 -11.09
N ALA A 80 14.42 2.42 -12.19
CA ALA A 80 13.93 3.45 -13.10
C ALA A 80 12.68 4.19 -12.60
N ALA A 81 11.88 3.59 -11.70
CA ALA A 81 10.68 4.22 -11.17
C ALA A 81 11.02 5.55 -10.46
N PRO A 82 10.25 6.64 -10.62
CA PRO A 82 10.54 7.88 -9.91
C PRO A 82 10.35 7.74 -8.39
N ALA A 83 9.40 6.93 -7.96
CA ALA A 83 9.22 6.53 -6.57
C ALA A 83 8.87 5.03 -6.48
N THR A 84 9.35 4.37 -5.44
CA THR A 84 9.01 2.97 -5.12
C THR A 84 8.37 2.93 -3.74
N ALA A 85 7.13 2.46 -3.65
CA ALA A 85 6.47 2.25 -2.37
C ALA A 85 6.74 0.82 -1.88
N ILE A 86 7.31 0.68 -0.69
CA ILE A 86 7.33 -0.56 0.07
C ILE A 86 6.08 -0.57 0.93
N ILE A 87 5.26 -1.60 0.77
CA ILE A 87 4.05 -1.82 1.58
C ILE A 87 4.37 -2.95 2.56
N ALA A 88 4.61 -2.57 3.81
CA ALA A 88 4.81 -3.50 4.91
C ALA A 88 3.51 -3.67 5.72
N MET A 89 3.51 -4.68 6.58
CA MET A 89 2.43 -4.95 7.51
C MET A 89 2.93 -4.90 8.95
N ASP A 90 2.17 -4.25 9.81
CA ASP A 90 2.37 -4.30 11.25
C ASP A 90 1.73 -5.57 11.81
N THR A 91 2.54 -6.53 12.25
CA THR A 91 2.08 -7.78 12.87
C THR A 91 1.56 -7.60 14.29
N ARG A 92 1.80 -6.42 14.89
CA ARG A 92 1.32 -6.01 16.22
C ARG A 92 0.29 -4.90 16.13
N PHE A 93 -0.41 -4.77 15.01
CA PHE A 93 -1.49 -3.78 14.79
C PHE A 93 -2.50 -3.72 15.95
N TYR A 94 -2.71 -4.84 16.67
CA TYR A 94 -3.65 -4.97 17.76
C TYR A 94 -3.36 -4.05 18.95
N GLU A 95 -2.14 -3.52 19.06
CA GLU A 95 -1.79 -2.48 20.05
C GLU A 95 -2.55 -1.17 19.83
N HIS A 96 -3.01 -0.91 18.60
CA HIS A 96 -3.74 0.29 18.24
C HIS A 96 -5.27 0.13 18.32
N LEU A 97 -5.77 -1.11 18.47
CA LEU A 97 -7.21 -1.38 18.49
C LEU A 97 -7.99 -0.68 19.62
N PRO A 98 -7.44 -0.45 20.84
CA PRO A 98 -8.13 0.36 21.84
C PRO A 98 -8.49 1.76 21.34
N ARG A 99 -7.70 2.33 20.42
CA ARG A 99 -7.97 3.62 19.78
C ARG A 99 -8.80 3.49 18.51
N LEU A 100 -8.50 2.51 17.66
CA LEU A 100 -9.08 2.39 16.32
C LEU A 100 -10.45 1.69 16.31
N PHE A 101 -10.72 0.86 17.32
CA PHE A 101 -11.96 0.10 17.47
C PHE A 101 -12.41 0.07 18.95
N PRO A 102 -12.79 1.22 19.53
CA PRO A 102 -13.11 1.33 20.96
C PRO A 102 -14.42 0.63 21.37
N ALA A 103 -15.19 0.11 20.41
CA ALA A 103 -16.46 -0.56 20.66
C ALA A 103 -16.32 -1.91 21.38
N ALA A 104 -15.12 -2.52 21.36
CA ALA A 104 -14.84 -3.77 22.04
C ALA A 104 -13.34 -3.88 22.38
N ASP A 105 -12.97 -4.76 23.33
CA ASP A 105 -11.57 -5.15 23.54
C ASP A 105 -11.08 -6.10 22.43
N ALA A 106 -10.99 -5.57 21.21
CA ALA A 106 -10.55 -6.33 20.05
C ALA A 106 -9.06 -6.69 20.09
N ARG A 107 -8.26 -6.06 20.96
CA ARG A 107 -6.86 -6.45 21.18
C ARG A 107 -6.79 -7.90 21.66
N SER A 108 -7.68 -8.29 22.56
CA SER A 108 -7.79 -9.65 23.08
C SER A 108 -8.04 -10.70 22.00
N TRP A 109 -8.49 -10.33 20.79
CA TRP A 109 -8.74 -11.28 19.71
C TRP A 109 -7.44 -11.73 19.01
N PHE A 110 -6.40 -10.91 19.08
CA PHE A 110 -5.16 -11.11 18.31
C PHE A 110 -3.91 -11.21 19.19
N ASP A 111 -3.99 -10.76 20.45
CA ASP A 111 -2.88 -10.80 21.39
C ASP A 111 -2.98 -12.00 22.36
N GLY A 112 -1.86 -12.68 22.58
CA GLY A 112 -1.70 -13.82 23.49
C GLY A 112 -1.30 -15.14 22.81
N PRO A 113 -0.97 -16.17 23.62
CA PRO A 113 -0.42 -17.43 23.12
C PRO A 113 -1.35 -18.13 22.12
N GLY A 114 -0.79 -18.56 20.99
CA GLY A 114 -1.51 -19.31 19.96
C GLY A 114 -2.29 -18.45 18.95
N LYS A 115 -2.20 -17.11 19.05
CA LYS A 115 -2.88 -16.18 18.14
C LYS A 115 -1.97 -15.58 17.07
N GLU A 116 -0.69 -15.90 17.09
CA GLU A 116 0.33 -15.34 16.21
C GLU A 116 -0.01 -15.57 14.73
N ALA A 117 -0.47 -16.78 14.40
CA ALA A 117 -0.91 -17.11 13.04
C ALA A 117 -2.15 -16.31 12.61
N LEU A 118 -3.10 -16.11 13.52
CA LEU A 118 -4.30 -15.31 13.26
C LEU A 118 -3.94 -13.82 13.07
N ALA A 119 -3.06 -13.28 13.92
CA ALA A 119 -2.57 -11.91 13.81
C ALA A 119 -1.81 -11.70 12.49
N ALA A 120 -0.89 -12.59 12.14
CA ALA A 120 -0.14 -12.52 10.88
C ALA A 120 -1.06 -12.60 9.65
N ALA A 121 -2.02 -13.54 9.62
CA ALA A 121 -2.97 -13.65 8.53
C ALA A 121 -3.89 -12.42 8.42
N THR A 122 -4.27 -11.83 9.57
CA THR A 122 -5.08 -10.61 9.63
C THR A 122 -4.29 -9.40 9.12
N ALA A 123 -3.04 -9.24 9.56
CA ALA A 123 -2.15 -8.19 9.11
C ALA A 123 -1.95 -8.28 7.59
N PHE A 124 -1.58 -9.46 7.07
CA PHE A 124 -1.31 -9.69 5.65
C PHE A 124 -2.49 -9.37 4.75
N ARG A 125 -3.68 -9.89 5.10
CA ARG A 125 -4.90 -9.66 4.32
C ARG A 125 -5.27 -8.18 4.31
N ASN A 126 -5.29 -7.54 5.48
CA ASN A 126 -5.74 -6.16 5.58
C ASN A 126 -4.70 -5.18 5.00
N SER A 127 -3.40 -5.42 5.15
CA SER A 127 -2.37 -4.60 4.49
C SER A 127 -2.43 -4.74 2.96
N SER A 128 -2.77 -5.93 2.44
CA SER A 128 -2.99 -6.14 1.00
C SER A 128 -4.19 -5.34 0.49
N LEU A 129 -5.31 -5.32 1.24
CA LEU A 129 -6.47 -4.48 0.91
C LEU A 129 -6.12 -2.99 0.90
N GLN A 130 -5.38 -2.53 1.92
CA GLN A 130 -4.92 -1.14 1.97
C GLN A 130 -3.91 -0.84 0.84
N GLY A 131 -3.09 -1.81 0.43
CA GLY A 131 -2.20 -1.69 -0.72
C GLY A 131 -2.95 -1.55 -2.04
N ALA A 132 -4.04 -2.29 -2.23
CA ALA A 132 -4.94 -2.07 -3.37
C ALA A 132 -5.54 -0.65 -3.37
N TYR A 133 -5.88 -0.14 -2.18
CA TYR A 133 -6.36 1.24 -2.02
C TYR A 133 -5.27 2.28 -2.31
N LEU A 134 -4.00 2.00 -1.97
CA LEU A 134 -2.86 2.83 -2.34
C LEU A 134 -2.71 2.96 -3.86
N ILE A 135 -2.91 1.86 -4.60
CA ILE A 135 -2.90 1.86 -6.07
C ILE A 135 -4.02 2.75 -6.62
N LEU A 136 -5.24 2.61 -6.10
CA LEU A 136 -6.37 3.46 -6.52
C LEU A 136 -6.15 4.93 -6.16
N ALA A 137 -5.62 5.21 -4.97
CA ALA A 137 -5.27 6.57 -4.55
C ALA A 137 -4.22 7.20 -5.48
N ALA A 138 -3.16 6.46 -5.83
CA ALA A 138 -2.14 6.90 -6.78
C ALA A 138 -2.76 7.24 -8.15
N ARG A 139 -3.58 6.33 -8.71
CA ARG A 139 -4.28 6.55 -9.98
C ARG A 139 -5.22 7.75 -9.95
N SER A 140 -5.94 7.94 -8.84
CA SER A 140 -6.85 9.09 -8.66
C SER A 140 -6.13 10.44 -8.71
N LEU A 141 -4.83 10.45 -8.44
CA LEU A 141 -3.96 11.63 -8.48
C LEU A 141 -3.05 11.66 -9.72
N GLY A 142 -3.33 10.83 -10.73
CA GLY A 142 -2.64 10.83 -12.02
C GLY A 142 -1.32 10.05 -12.06
N LEU A 143 -1.09 9.15 -11.10
CA LEU A 143 0.07 8.26 -11.09
C LEU A 143 -0.29 6.84 -11.54
N ASP A 144 0.56 6.24 -12.37
CA ASP A 144 0.49 4.82 -12.70
C ASP A 144 1.24 3.95 -11.70
N CYS A 145 0.90 2.66 -11.65
CA CYS A 145 1.47 1.71 -10.70
C CYS A 145 1.94 0.42 -11.38
N GLY A 146 2.98 -0.19 -10.80
CA GLY A 146 3.54 -1.47 -11.22
C GLY A 146 3.69 -2.41 -10.02
N PRO A 147 2.59 -2.87 -9.39
CA PRO A 147 2.65 -3.71 -8.21
C PRO A 147 3.36 -5.04 -8.50
N MET A 148 4.09 -5.56 -7.52
CA MET A 148 4.85 -6.81 -7.62
C MET A 148 4.98 -7.49 -6.25
N SER A 149 5.04 -8.82 -6.24
CA SER A 149 5.35 -9.65 -5.06
C SER A 149 6.68 -10.40 -5.20
N GLY A 150 7.42 -10.18 -6.30
CA GLY A 150 8.69 -10.87 -6.58
C GLY A 150 9.88 -10.25 -5.85
N PHE A 151 9.93 -10.44 -4.54
CA PHE A 151 10.96 -9.98 -3.61
C PHE A 151 11.13 -10.97 -2.44
N ASP A 152 12.25 -10.87 -1.72
CA ASP A 152 12.62 -11.62 -0.50
C ASP A 152 12.84 -10.66 0.68
#